data_AF-A0A534XIF9-F1
#
_entry.id   AF-A0A534XIF9-F1
#
_cell.length_a   1.000
_cell.length_b   1.000
_cell.length_c   1.000
_cell.angle_alpha   90.00
_cell.angle_beta   90.00
_cell.angle_gamma   90.00
#
_symmetry.space_group_name_H-M   'P 1'
#
loop_
_entity.id
_entity.type
_entity.pdbx_description
1 polymer ?
#
loop_
_entity_poly.entity_id
_entity_poly.type
_entity_poly.pdbx_seq_one_letter_code
_entity_poly.pdbx_strand_id
1 'polypeptide(L)'
;MQVRDVAVRENRLGIWGVYVELTNVVVDDNDTWGINGDSGLRGTSVRVTNNRGGGVSGSKVDLVGLLATGNGPGGGLSFRYPSRLTDSFLIGNDGLGQGYDVVAFRRTRLRLRNTTCGRVARVRSFQDDTPRILRSFACAR
;
A
#
# COMPACT_ATOMS: atom_id res chain seq x y z
N MET A 1 9.05 14.77 -4.27
CA MET A 1 9.95 13.97 -5.13
C MET A 1 9.15 13.40 -6.28
N GLN A 2 9.67 13.46 -7.50
CA GLN A 2 9.09 12.79 -8.67
C GLN A 2 9.98 11.60 -9.05
N VAL A 3 9.37 10.44 -9.31
CA VAL A 3 10.06 9.22 -9.77
C VAL A 3 9.32 8.69 -10.99
N ARG A 4 10.04 8.49 -12.09
CA ARG A 4 9.46 8.12 -13.38
C ARG A 4 10.33 7.09 -14.09
N ASP A 5 9.70 6.06 -14.63
CA ASP A 5 10.37 5.06 -15.48
C ASP A 5 11.54 4.35 -14.76
N VAL A 6 11.32 4.02 -13.48
CA VAL A 6 12.33 3.40 -12.61
C VAL A 6 11.86 2.02 -12.14
N ALA A 7 12.81 1.09 -12.06
CA ALA A 7 12.66 -0.14 -11.32
C ALA A 7 13.63 -0.22 -10.13
N VAL A 8 13.12 -0.50 -8.93
CA VAL A 8 13.90 -0.68 -7.70
C VAL A 8 13.70 -2.11 -7.20
N ARG A 9 14.78 -2.90 -7.11
CA ARG A 9 14.69 -4.33 -6.76
C ARG A 9 15.82 -4.77 -5.84
N GLU A 10 15.55 -5.77 -4.99
CA GLU A 10 16.59 -6.46 -4.21
C GLU A 10 17.39 -5.51 -3.29
N ASN A 11 16.73 -4.45 -2.78
CA ASN A 11 17.33 -3.53 -1.83
C ASN A 11 16.77 -3.77 -0.43
N ARG A 12 17.44 -3.16 0.55
CA ARG A 12 16.90 -3.09 1.91
C ARG A 12 15.55 -2.36 1.96
N LEU A 13 15.45 -1.24 1.25
CA LEU A 13 14.29 -0.35 1.16
C LEU A 13 14.09 0.03 -0.31
N GLY A 14 12.83 0.17 -0.73
CA GLY A 14 12.52 0.74 -2.04
C GLY A 14 12.54 2.27 -2.01
N ILE A 15 11.45 2.90 -2.46
CA ILE A 15 11.34 4.36 -2.61
C ILE A 15 10.85 4.99 -1.32
N TRP A 16 11.56 5.99 -0.81
CA TRP A 16 11.16 6.73 0.39
C TRP A 16 11.16 8.25 0.15
N GLY A 17 10.11 8.94 0.60
CA GLY A 17 10.08 10.39 0.62
C GLY A 17 8.88 10.95 1.38
N VAL A 18 8.85 12.27 1.58
CA VAL A 18 7.72 12.94 2.28
C VAL A 18 6.49 13.02 1.39
N TYR A 19 6.66 13.56 0.18
CA TYR A 19 5.67 13.56 -0.89
C TYR A 19 6.27 12.93 -2.14
N VAL A 20 5.63 11.89 -2.65
CA VAL A 20 6.15 11.10 -3.78
C VAL A 20 5.11 11.07 -4.89
N GLU A 21 5.54 11.44 -6.09
CA GLU A 21 4.77 11.33 -7.32
C GLU A 21 5.41 10.29 -8.25
N LEU A 22 4.63 9.30 -8.64
CA LEU A 22 5.08 8.12 -9.37
C LEU A 22 4.48 8.06 -10.77
N THR A 23 5.28 7.67 -11.76
CA THR A 23 4.79 7.33 -13.10
C THR A 23 5.58 6.16 -13.64
N ASN A 24 4.91 5.06 -13.98
CA ASN A 24 5.57 3.88 -14.53
C ASN A 24 6.72 3.37 -13.66
N VAL A 25 6.40 2.97 -12.43
CA VAL A 25 7.39 2.57 -11.43
C VAL A 25 7.18 1.12 -11.01
N VAL A 26 8.28 0.38 -10.92
CA VAL A 26 8.29 -1.01 -10.44
C VAL A 26 9.15 -1.11 -9.18
N VAL A 27 8.60 -1.67 -8.12
CA VAL A 27 9.33 -1.95 -6.88
C VAL A 27 9.10 -3.40 -6.46
N ASP A 28 10.16 -4.19 -6.38
CA ASP A 28 10.06 -5.65 -6.25
C ASP A 28 11.09 -6.20 -5.28
N ASP A 29 10.73 -7.24 -4.52
CA ASP A 29 11.69 -8.04 -3.74
C ASP A 29 12.65 -7.24 -2.84
N ASN A 30 12.13 -6.24 -2.11
CA ASN A 30 12.93 -5.52 -1.11
C ASN A 30 12.75 -6.15 0.28
N ASP A 31 13.79 -6.06 1.12
CA ASP A 31 13.80 -6.68 2.46
C ASP A 31 12.78 -6.08 3.43
N THR A 32 12.28 -4.88 3.15
CA THR A 32 11.31 -4.21 4.01
C THR A 32 10.18 -3.58 3.19
N TRP A 33 10.12 -2.26 3.09
CA TRP A 33 9.06 -1.54 2.39
C TRP A 33 9.39 -1.30 0.93
N GLY A 34 8.38 -1.44 0.07
CA GLY A 34 8.45 -1.07 -1.33
C GLY A 34 8.42 0.44 -1.50
N ILE A 35 7.33 1.11 -1.15
CA ILE A 35 7.19 2.55 -1.33
C ILE A 35 6.61 3.20 -0.08
N ASN A 36 7.28 4.23 0.43
CA ASN A 36 6.76 5.09 1.48
C ASN A 36 6.72 6.57 1.06
N GLY A 37 5.53 7.16 1.18
CA GLY A 37 5.26 8.59 1.04
C GLY A 37 4.70 9.13 2.35
N ASP A 38 5.56 9.54 3.27
CA ASP A 38 5.20 9.80 4.67
C ASP A 38 3.95 10.68 4.79
N SER A 39 3.92 11.79 4.04
CA SER A 39 2.79 12.71 3.99
C SER A 39 1.85 12.47 2.81
N GLY A 40 2.35 11.95 1.69
CA GLY A 40 1.48 11.60 0.57
C GLY A 40 2.16 10.89 -0.59
N LEU A 41 1.35 10.11 -1.29
CA LEU A 41 1.68 9.39 -2.51
C LEU A 41 0.61 9.64 -3.55
N ARG A 42 1.04 9.98 -4.77
CA ARG A 42 0.16 9.99 -5.93
C ARG A 42 0.88 9.44 -7.15
N GLY A 43 0.15 9.00 -8.15
CA GLY A 43 0.78 8.51 -9.36
C GLY A 43 -0.05 7.54 -10.18
N THR A 44 0.59 7.03 -11.23
CA THR A 44 -0.03 6.12 -12.18
C THR A 44 0.92 5.01 -12.61
N SER A 45 0.37 3.82 -12.91
CA SER A 45 1.10 2.65 -13.40
C SER A 45 2.23 2.27 -12.44
N VAL A 46 1.86 1.73 -11.28
CA VAL A 46 2.80 1.38 -10.22
C VAL A 46 2.67 -0.10 -9.89
N ARG A 47 3.77 -0.85 -9.95
CA ARG A 47 3.83 -2.25 -9.51
C ARG A 47 4.68 -2.35 -8.26
N VAL A 48 4.12 -2.89 -7.18
CA VAL A 48 4.83 -3.11 -5.91
C VAL A 48 4.61 -4.52 -5.41
N THR A 49 5.61 -5.39 -5.54
CA THR A 49 5.42 -6.84 -5.32
C THR A 49 6.51 -7.45 -4.48
N ASN A 50 6.17 -8.54 -3.78
CA ASN A 50 7.13 -9.42 -3.09
C ASN A 50 8.05 -8.72 -2.07
N ASN A 51 7.68 -7.54 -1.57
CA ASN A 51 8.47 -6.87 -0.55
C ASN A 51 8.20 -7.54 0.80
N ARG A 52 9.26 -8.00 1.48
CA ARG A 52 9.14 -8.79 2.72
C ARG A 52 8.40 -8.05 3.84
N GLY A 53 8.49 -6.72 3.86
CA GLY A 53 7.74 -5.86 4.76
C GLY A 53 6.38 -5.48 4.18
N GLY A 54 6.27 -4.39 3.45
CA GLY A 54 4.99 -3.89 2.93
C GLY A 54 5.12 -3.28 1.55
N GLY A 55 4.00 -3.23 0.82
CA GLY A 55 3.96 -2.68 -0.52
C GLY A 55 4.01 -1.16 -0.50
N VAL A 56 2.85 -0.53 -0.36
CA VAL A 56 2.71 0.93 -0.36
C VAL A 56 2.29 1.44 1.03
N SER A 57 2.99 2.44 1.54
CA SER A 57 2.69 3.15 2.78
C SER A 57 2.61 4.65 2.53
N GLY A 58 1.63 5.33 3.12
CA GLY A 58 1.67 6.78 3.20
C GLY A 58 0.50 7.39 3.96
N SER A 59 0.62 8.65 4.39
CA SER A 59 -0.50 9.28 5.08
C SER A 59 -1.74 9.41 4.19
N LYS A 60 -1.56 9.79 2.92
CA LYS A 60 -2.62 9.83 1.90
C LYS A 60 -2.11 9.17 0.61
N VAL A 61 -2.93 8.32 -0.02
CA VAL A 61 -2.55 7.59 -1.22
C VAL A 61 -3.61 7.78 -2.32
N ASP A 62 -3.20 8.33 -3.46
CA ASP A 62 -4.06 8.56 -4.63
C ASP A 62 -3.39 7.94 -5.88
N LEU A 63 -3.68 6.67 -6.15
CA LEU A 63 -3.03 5.91 -7.24
C LEU A 63 -4.02 5.41 -8.28
N VAL A 64 -3.57 5.38 -9.54
CA VAL A 64 -4.28 4.79 -10.68
C VAL A 64 -3.43 3.67 -11.28
N GLY A 65 -3.97 2.46 -11.45
CA GLY A 65 -3.18 1.36 -12.00
C GLY A 65 -2.13 0.84 -11.02
N LEU A 66 -2.49 0.68 -9.74
CA LEU A 66 -1.61 0.02 -8.75
C LEU A 66 -1.78 -1.49 -8.84
N LEU A 67 -0.68 -2.21 -9.04
CA LEU A 67 -0.59 -3.66 -8.84
C LEU A 67 0.23 -3.94 -7.57
N ALA A 68 -0.39 -4.49 -6.52
CA ALA A 68 0.29 -4.84 -5.27
C ALA A 68 -0.02 -6.26 -4.80
N THR A 69 0.96 -7.17 -4.86
CA THR A 69 0.78 -8.59 -4.54
C THR A 69 2.01 -9.16 -3.82
N GLY A 70 1.80 -10.15 -2.95
CA GLY A 70 2.91 -10.85 -2.29
C GLY A 70 3.70 -10.00 -1.29
N ASN A 71 3.21 -8.82 -0.91
CA ASN A 71 3.88 -8.00 0.10
C ASN A 71 3.54 -8.51 1.51
N GLY A 72 4.49 -8.41 2.43
CA GLY A 72 4.40 -8.98 3.78
C GLY A 72 3.52 -8.21 4.78
N PRO A 73 3.92 -8.15 6.08
CA PRO A 73 3.13 -7.59 7.19
C PRO A 73 2.61 -6.16 7.04
N GLY A 74 3.19 -5.34 6.16
CA GLY A 74 2.68 -4.00 5.85
C GLY A 74 1.44 -4.00 4.95
N GLY A 75 1.11 -5.15 4.34
CA GLY A 75 0.06 -5.31 3.34
C GLY A 75 0.46 -4.78 1.97
N GLY A 76 -0.45 -4.84 1.00
CA GLY A 76 -0.25 -4.23 -0.31
C GLY A 76 -0.38 -2.70 -0.24
N LEU A 77 -1.24 -2.21 0.65
CA LEU A 77 -1.45 -0.79 0.89
C LEU A 77 -1.76 -0.49 2.36
N SER A 78 -1.09 0.52 2.93
CA SER A 78 -1.40 1.08 4.25
C SER A 78 -1.49 2.61 4.23
N PHE A 79 -2.49 3.18 4.90
CA PHE A 79 -2.68 4.64 4.92
C PHE A 79 -3.48 5.21 6.09
N ARG A 80 -3.33 6.52 6.33
CA ARG A 80 -3.89 7.25 7.49
C ARG A 80 -5.12 8.10 7.18
N TYR A 81 -5.18 8.72 6.02
CA TYR A 81 -6.18 9.71 5.61
C TYR A 81 -6.96 9.26 4.38
N PRO A 82 -8.09 9.93 4.03
CA PRO A 82 -8.90 9.53 2.89
C PRO A 82 -8.07 9.38 1.62
N SER A 83 -8.13 8.17 1.06
CA SER A 83 -7.27 7.72 -0.03
C SER A 83 -8.13 7.14 -1.15
N ARG A 84 -7.57 7.10 -2.36
CA ARG A 84 -8.26 6.64 -3.55
C ARG A 84 -7.38 5.68 -4.34
N LEU A 85 -8.00 4.60 -4.79
CA LEU A 85 -7.47 3.72 -5.81
C LEU A 85 -8.42 3.68 -7.01
N THR A 86 -7.86 3.61 -8.19
CA THR A 86 -8.62 3.49 -9.44
C THR A 86 -7.88 2.52 -10.36
N ASP A 87 -8.60 1.59 -10.97
CA ASP A 87 -8.03 0.60 -11.91
C ASP A 87 -6.89 -0.23 -11.29
N SER A 88 -7.03 -0.61 -10.01
CA SER A 88 -5.96 -1.23 -9.22
C SER A 88 -6.25 -2.68 -8.84
N PHE A 89 -5.21 -3.44 -8.52
CA PHE A 89 -5.29 -4.84 -8.10
C PHE A 89 -4.38 -5.10 -6.89
N LEU A 90 -4.98 -5.49 -5.76
CA LEU A 90 -4.28 -5.75 -4.50
C LEU A 90 -4.76 -7.05 -3.86
N ILE A 91 -4.16 -8.17 -4.25
CA ILE A 91 -4.53 -9.52 -3.77
C ILE A 91 -3.29 -10.27 -3.32
N GLY A 92 -3.44 -11.09 -2.26
CA GLY A 92 -2.41 -12.00 -1.80
C GLY A 92 -1.28 -11.28 -1.05
N ASN A 93 -1.62 -10.23 -0.29
CA ASN A 93 -0.67 -9.61 0.63
C ASN A 93 -0.98 -10.01 2.08
N ASP A 94 0.02 -9.93 2.93
CA ASP A 94 -0.04 -10.42 4.31
C ASP A 94 -0.10 -9.29 5.34
N GLY A 95 -0.93 -8.27 5.10
CA GLY A 95 -1.09 -7.16 6.02
C GLY A 95 -1.41 -7.64 7.44
N LEU A 96 -0.70 -7.06 8.41
CA LEU A 96 -0.75 -7.40 9.83
C LEU A 96 -0.34 -8.85 10.15
N GLY A 97 0.33 -9.56 9.24
CA GLY A 97 0.63 -11.00 9.39
C GLY A 97 -0.63 -11.87 9.37
N GLN A 98 -1.72 -11.36 8.80
CA GLN A 98 -3.07 -11.95 8.89
C GLN A 98 -3.77 -12.01 7.53
N GLY A 99 -3.04 -11.85 6.42
CA GLY A 99 -3.59 -11.93 5.07
C GLY A 99 -4.47 -10.74 4.66
N TYR A 100 -4.20 -9.53 5.17
CA TYR A 100 -4.91 -8.32 4.74
C TYR A 100 -4.21 -7.66 3.55
N ASP A 101 -4.94 -7.36 2.48
CA ASP A 101 -4.40 -6.63 1.34
C ASP A 101 -4.26 -5.14 1.61
N VAL A 102 -5.19 -4.60 2.41
CA VAL A 102 -5.24 -3.18 2.72
C VAL A 102 -5.39 -2.97 4.23
N VAL A 103 -4.57 -2.09 4.79
CA VAL A 103 -4.62 -1.69 6.19
C VAL A 103 -4.92 -0.19 6.30
N ALA A 104 -6.12 0.13 6.75
CA ALA A 104 -6.65 1.48 6.78
C ALA A 104 -6.76 2.01 8.22
N PHE A 105 -6.32 3.23 8.48
CA PHE A 105 -6.41 3.82 9.81
C PHE A 105 -7.84 4.26 10.19
N ARG A 106 -8.12 4.34 11.50
CA ARG A 106 -9.44 4.69 12.04
C ARG A 106 -10.03 5.94 11.36
N ARG A 107 -11.34 5.88 11.06
CA ARG A 107 -12.15 6.94 10.42
C ARG A 107 -11.72 7.33 9.00
N THR A 108 -10.74 6.65 8.40
CA THR A 108 -10.43 6.90 6.99
C THR A 108 -11.48 6.28 6.06
N ARG A 109 -11.59 6.85 4.86
CA ARG A 109 -12.37 6.32 3.75
C ARG A 109 -11.43 5.92 2.63
N LEU A 110 -11.57 4.70 2.15
CA LEU A 110 -10.95 4.25 0.91
C LEU A 110 -11.98 4.36 -0.21
N ARG A 111 -11.71 5.17 -1.22
CA ARG A 111 -12.52 5.21 -2.43
C ARG A 111 -11.90 4.25 -3.45
N LEU A 112 -12.64 3.23 -3.81
CA LEU A 112 -12.26 2.25 -4.81
C LEU A 112 -13.09 2.48 -6.07
N ARG A 113 -12.45 2.48 -7.23
CA ARG A 113 -13.13 2.50 -8.54
C ARG A 113 -12.43 1.47 -9.43
N ASN A 114 -13.19 0.51 -9.97
CA ASN A 114 -12.62 -0.57 -10.78
C ASN A 114 -11.35 -1.17 -10.14
N THR A 115 -11.43 -1.46 -8.84
CA THR A 115 -10.28 -1.90 -8.05
C THR A 115 -10.61 -3.21 -7.38
N THR A 116 -9.80 -4.23 -7.61
CA THR A 116 -9.92 -5.53 -6.97
C THR A 116 -9.00 -5.57 -5.77
N CYS A 117 -9.55 -5.93 -4.61
CA CYS A 117 -8.76 -6.32 -3.46
C CYS A 117 -9.45 -7.39 -2.64
N GLY A 118 -8.69 -8.08 -1.78
CA GLY A 118 -9.23 -9.16 -0.97
C GLY A 118 -9.73 -8.59 0.34
N ARG A 119 -8.89 -8.67 1.37
CA ARG A 119 -9.28 -8.33 2.75
C ARG A 119 -8.76 -6.96 3.14
N VAL A 120 -9.64 -6.18 3.77
CA VAL A 120 -9.30 -4.87 4.34
C VAL A 120 -9.42 -4.94 5.86
N ALA A 121 -8.38 -4.50 6.55
CA ALA A 121 -8.42 -4.23 7.99
C ALA A 121 -8.54 -2.73 8.24
N ARG A 122 -9.40 -2.35 9.19
CA ARG A 122 -9.39 -1.02 9.81
C ARG A 122 -8.76 -1.11 11.18
N VAL A 123 -7.74 -0.32 11.44
CA VAL A 123 -6.96 -0.35 12.69
C VAL A 123 -7.09 0.96 13.47
N ARG A 124 -6.95 0.89 14.81
CA ARG A 124 -6.96 2.09 15.67
C ARG A 124 -5.66 2.88 15.57
N SER A 125 -4.54 2.18 15.60
CA SER A 125 -3.19 2.73 15.57
C SER A 125 -2.30 1.83 14.69
N PHE A 126 -1.20 2.38 14.18
CA PHE A 126 -0.07 1.60 13.65
C PHE A 126 1.10 1.55 14.65
N GLN A 127 0.95 2.20 15.81
CA GLN A 127 2.02 2.43 16.79
C GLN A 127 1.99 1.42 17.95
N ASP A 128 0.93 0.63 18.07
CA ASP A 128 0.88 -0.45 19.05
C ASP A 128 1.59 -1.70 18.48
N ASP A 129 2.38 -2.38 19.31
CA ASP A 129 3.03 -3.67 18.97
C ASP A 129 2.03 -4.73 18.49
N THR A 130 0.75 -4.52 18.78
CA THR A 130 -0.36 -5.29 18.21
C THR A 130 -1.44 -4.33 17.73
N PRO A 131 -1.51 -4.02 16.42
CA PRO A 131 -2.50 -3.09 15.90
C PRO A 131 -3.91 -3.63 16.17
N ARG A 132 -4.68 -2.90 16.97
CA ARG A 132 -6.06 -3.29 17.28
C ARG A 132 -6.95 -3.12 16.04
N ILE A 133 -7.38 -4.24 15.47
CA ILE A 133 -8.36 -4.29 14.39
C ILE A 133 -9.73 -3.87 14.95
N LEU A 134 -10.28 -2.82 14.38
CA LEU A 134 -11.60 -2.28 14.71
C LEU A 134 -12.70 -2.92 13.88
N ARG A 135 -12.39 -3.24 12.62
CA ARG A 135 -13.31 -3.88 11.68
C ARG A 135 -12.52 -4.47 10.52
N SER A 136 -13.03 -5.58 9.98
CA SER A 136 -12.54 -6.17 8.75
C SER A 136 -13.68 -6.31 7.74
N PHE A 137 -13.38 -6.20 6.46
CA PHE A 137 -14.34 -6.40 5.37
C PHE A 137 -13.61 -6.82 4.09
N ALA A 138 -14.31 -7.51 3.20
CA ALA A 138 -13.82 -7.74 1.85
C ALA A 138 -14.00 -6.45 1.02
N CYS A 139 -13.11 -6.21 0.05
CA CYS A 139 -13.42 -5.22 -0.97
C CYS A 139 -14.66 -5.66 -1.76
N ALA A 140 -15.49 -4.70 -2.16
CA ALA A 140 -16.56 -4.99 -3.11
C ALA A 140 -15.92 -5.54 -4.39
N ARG A 141 -16.32 -6.76 -4.76
CA ARG A 141 -15.95 -7.37 -6.04
C ARG A 141 -16.77 -6.74 -7.16
#